data_AF-A0A1D6HYD5-F1
#
_entry.id   AF-A0A1D6HYD5-F1
#
_cell.length_a   1.000
_cell.length_b   1.000
_cell.length_c   1.000
_cell.angle_alpha   90.00
_cell.angle_beta   90.00
_cell.angle_gamma   90.00
#
_symmetry.space_group_name_H-M   'P 1'
#
loop_
_entity.id
_entity.type
_entity.pdbx_description
1 polymer ?
#
loop_
_entity_poly.entity_id
_entity_poly.type
_entity_poly.pdbx_seq_one_letter_code
_entity_poly.pdbx_strand_id
1 'polypeptide(L)'
;MGLQQSKEELLYQQVNYGNVDGIRTLRGQGAGLEWIDKEGKTPLMLACMRPDLFDVAKVLIELGANVNAYRPGSHCGTALHHAAKKGLQQTVHLLLSHGANPFIPNDDCNTALELAREKGHVNVVRAIEGRLCLFCGWMRENYAPAFLDAIAPQFMTRKIWAVVLPREVRTPTRPLKLEIAIYPELQVLIGT
;
A
#
# COMPACT_ATOMS: atom_id res chain seq x y z
N MET A 1 -8.21 42.00 -1.01
CA MET A 1 -8.83 41.23 -2.10
C MET A 1 -8.70 39.76 -1.72
N GLY A 2 -9.79 39.14 -1.28
CA GLY A 2 -9.76 37.75 -0.81
C GLY A 2 -9.41 36.83 -1.98
N LEU A 3 -8.35 36.04 -1.83
CA LEU A 3 -8.06 34.93 -2.73
C LEU A 3 -9.30 34.04 -2.75
N GLN A 4 -10.06 34.08 -3.84
CA GLN A 4 -11.16 33.16 -4.06
C GLN A 4 -10.54 31.76 -4.12
N GLN A 5 -10.74 30.96 -3.07
CA GLN A 5 -10.22 29.59 -3.02
C GLN A 5 -10.74 28.82 -4.24
N SER A 6 -9.85 28.10 -4.91
CA SER A 6 -10.25 27.33 -6.09
C SER A 6 -11.22 26.22 -5.67
N LYS A 7 -12.09 25.76 -6.58
CA LYS A 7 -13.04 24.68 -6.27
C LYS A 7 -12.31 23.40 -5.82
N GLU A 8 -11.10 23.17 -6.35
CA GLU A 8 -10.26 22.04 -5.99
C GLU A 8 -9.64 22.19 -4.60
N GLU A 9 -9.23 23.41 -4.22
CA GLU A 9 -8.78 23.72 -2.86
C GLU A 9 -9.94 23.51 -1.86
N LEU A 10 -11.16 23.97 -2.20
CA LEU A 10 -12.34 23.71 -1.38
C LEU A 10 -12.63 22.21 -1.25
N LEU A 11 -12.46 21.42 -2.32
CA LEU A 11 -12.62 19.98 -2.28
C LEU A 11 -11.59 19.34 -1.34
N TYR A 12 -10.34 19.78 -1.38
CA TYR A 12 -9.30 19.35 -0.45
C TYR A 12 -9.70 19.64 1.01
N GLN A 13 -10.26 20.82 1.29
CA GLN A 13 -10.75 21.13 2.63
C GLN A 13 -11.89 20.21 3.06
N GLN A 14 -12.85 19.88 2.18
CA GLN A 14 -13.92 18.94 2.50
C GLN A 14 -13.39 17.54 2.86
N VAL A 15 -12.31 17.09 2.20
CA VAL A 15 -11.61 15.84 2.53
C VAL A 15 -11.02 15.90 3.93
N ASN A 16 -10.37 17.02 4.30
CA ASN A 16 -9.80 17.19 5.62
C ASN A 16 -10.85 17.14 6.76
N TYR A 17 -12.07 17.61 6.46
CA TYR A 17 -13.22 17.58 7.37
C TYR A 17 -14.03 16.28 7.34
N GLY A 18 -13.74 15.34 6.43
CA GLY A 18 -14.55 14.13 6.31
C GLY A 18 -15.89 14.31 5.59
N ASN A 19 -16.13 15.45 4.93
CA ASN A 19 -17.42 15.78 4.34
C ASN A 19 -17.61 15.15 2.95
N VAL A 20 -18.14 13.92 2.93
CA VAL A 20 -18.40 13.15 1.71
C VAL A 20 -19.38 13.85 0.77
N ASP A 21 -20.46 14.44 1.28
CA ASP A 21 -21.47 15.11 0.45
C ASP A 21 -20.90 16.36 -0.22
N GLY A 22 -20.07 17.11 0.51
CA GLY A 22 -19.32 18.25 -0.02
C GLY A 22 -18.39 17.85 -1.15
N ILE A 23 -17.67 16.73 -1.01
CA ILE A 23 -16.77 16.20 -2.05
C ILE A 23 -17.56 15.82 -3.30
N ARG A 24 -18.67 15.08 -3.16
CA ARG A 24 -19.52 14.67 -4.30
C ARG A 24 -20.11 15.89 -5.01
N THR A 25 -20.55 16.89 -4.26
CA THR A 25 -21.11 18.14 -4.81
C THR A 25 -20.06 18.90 -5.61
N LEU A 26 -18.88 19.15 -5.04
CA LEU A 26 -17.80 19.88 -5.70
C LEU A 26 -17.30 19.15 -6.94
N ARG A 27 -17.21 17.81 -6.88
CA ARG A 27 -16.88 16.99 -8.05
C ARG A 27 -17.92 17.13 -9.15
N GLY A 28 -19.22 17.12 -8.82
CA GLY A 28 -20.31 17.37 -9.77
C GLY A 28 -20.27 18.76 -10.41
N GLN A 29 -19.67 19.75 -9.72
CA GLN A 29 -19.43 21.10 -10.24
C GLN A 29 -18.12 21.24 -11.05
N GLY A 30 -17.44 20.12 -11.33
CA GLY A 30 -16.23 20.06 -12.14
C GLY A 30 -14.91 20.17 -11.37
N ALA A 31 -14.90 20.07 -10.03
CA ALA A 31 -13.66 20.09 -9.27
C ALA A 31 -12.74 18.88 -9.61
N GLY A 32 -11.46 19.17 -9.82
CA GLY A 32 -10.40 18.17 -9.94
C GLY A 32 -10.11 17.45 -8.61
N LEU A 33 -9.60 16.22 -8.70
CA LEU A 33 -9.26 15.38 -7.53
C LEU A 33 -7.75 15.34 -7.24
N GLU A 34 -6.94 15.98 -8.09
CA GLU A 34 -5.47 15.88 -8.08
C GLU A 34 -4.78 17.18 -7.63
N TRP A 35 -5.56 18.11 -7.04
CA TRP A 35 -5.00 19.29 -6.38
C TRP A 35 -4.07 18.89 -5.24
N ILE A 36 -3.11 19.74 -4.91
CA ILE A 36 -2.11 19.45 -3.88
C ILE A 36 -1.99 20.56 -2.84
N ASP A 37 -1.81 20.14 -1.60
CA ASP A 37 -1.43 21.05 -0.53
C ASP A 37 0.05 21.49 -0.64
N LYS A 38 0.47 22.32 0.31
CA LYS A 38 1.85 22.85 0.37
C LYS A 38 2.88 21.75 0.62
N GLU A 39 2.44 20.64 1.18
CA GLU A 39 3.22 19.43 1.44
C GLU A 39 3.20 18.45 0.26
N GLY A 40 2.54 18.82 -0.85
CA GLY A 40 2.48 18.03 -2.08
C GLY A 40 1.49 16.88 -2.05
N LYS A 41 0.58 16.80 -1.08
CA LYS A 41 -0.37 15.68 -0.92
C LYS A 41 -1.64 15.92 -1.73
N THR A 42 -2.10 14.89 -2.43
CA THR A 42 -3.44 14.90 -3.05
C THR A 42 -4.53 14.64 -2.00
N PRO A 43 -5.80 14.98 -2.29
CA PRO A 43 -6.96 14.53 -1.52
C PRO A 43 -6.90 13.07 -1.08
N LEU A 44 -6.59 12.16 -2.01
CA LEU A 44 -6.55 10.73 -1.73
C LEU A 44 -5.39 10.38 -0.79
N MET A 45 -4.22 11.02 -0.95
CA MET A 45 -3.10 10.83 -0.03
C MET A 45 -3.44 11.26 1.39
N LEU A 46 -4.07 12.44 1.56
CA LEU A 46 -4.52 12.91 2.88
C LEU A 46 -5.48 11.92 3.53
N ALA A 47 -6.49 11.46 2.79
CA ALA A 47 -7.45 10.46 3.27
C ALA A 47 -6.75 9.15 3.67
N CYS A 48 -5.72 8.72 2.93
CA CYS A 48 -4.95 7.51 3.22
C CYS A 48 -3.93 7.65 4.34
N MET A 49 -3.76 8.84 4.93
CA MET A 49 -2.89 9.05 6.10
C MET A 49 -3.63 8.95 7.43
N ARG A 50 -4.96 8.89 7.39
CA ARG A 50 -5.86 9.06 8.55
C ARG A 50 -6.86 7.91 8.62
N PRO A 51 -6.98 7.19 9.76
CA PRO A 51 -7.91 6.06 9.88
C PRO A 51 -9.38 6.49 9.79
N ASP A 52 -9.71 7.70 10.26
CA ASP A 52 -11.07 8.26 10.27
C ASP A 52 -11.57 8.67 8.87
N LEU A 53 -10.68 8.76 7.88
CA LEU A 53 -11.02 9.16 6.51
C LEU A 53 -11.15 7.97 5.55
N PHE A 54 -11.36 6.75 6.06
CA PHE A 54 -11.53 5.56 5.22
C PHE A 54 -12.67 5.71 4.20
N ASP A 55 -13.85 6.16 4.65
CA ASP A 55 -15.00 6.35 3.75
C ASP A 55 -14.74 7.45 2.72
N VAL A 56 -13.98 8.49 3.10
CA VAL A 56 -13.55 9.52 2.17
C VAL A 56 -12.59 8.97 1.12
N ALA A 57 -11.61 8.16 1.51
CA ALA A 57 -10.70 7.50 0.57
C ALA A 57 -11.49 6.64 -0.43
N LYS A 58 -12.48 5.88 0.05
CA LYS A 58 -13.38 5.10 -0.80
C LYS A 58 -14.13 5.97 -1.81
N VAL A 59 -14.76 7.05 -1.35
CA VAL A 59 -15.48 8.00 -2.21
C VAL A 59 -14.55 8.62 -3.26
N LEU A 60 -13.36 9.06 -2.88
CA LEU A 60 -12.41 9.67 -3.81
C LEU A 60 -12.01 8.70 -4.93
N ILE A 61 -11.79 7.43 -4.59
CA ILE A 61 -11.49 6.38 -5.57
C ILE A 61 -12.70 6.12 -6.48
N GLU A 62 -13.91 6.03 -5.92
CA GLU A 62 -15.16 5.90 -6.71
C GLU A 62 -15.38 7.07 -7.68
N LEU A 63 -14.95 8.27 -7.31
CA LEU A 63 -15.04 9.48 -8.14
C LEU A 63 -13.91 9.59 -9.19
N GLY A 64 -12.99 8.62 -9.21
CA GLY A 64 -11.91 8.49 -10.18
C GLY A 64 -10.61 9.22 -9.79
N ALA A 65 -10.32 9.37 -8.49
CA ALA A 65 -9.00 9.84 -8.06
C ALA A 65 -7.91 8.86 -8.52
N ASN A 66 -6.75 9.40 -8.91
CA ASN A 66 -5.63 8.58 -9.34
C ASN A 66 -4.99 7.86 -8.14
N VAL A 67 -5.31 6.57 -7.99
CA VAL A 67 -4.78 5.69 -6.94
C VAL A 67 -3.25 5.61 -6.94
N ASN A 68 -2.65 5.76 -8.12
CA ASN A 68 -1.20 5.70 -8.33
C ASN A 68 -0.56 7.09 -8.50
N ALA A 69 -1.25 8.17 -8.10
CA ALA A 69 -0.64 9.48 -8.05
C ALA A 69 0.63 9.42 -7.19
N TYR A 70 1.74 9.87 -7.77
CA TYR A 70 3.04 9.92 -7.11
C TYR A 70 3.42 11.37 -6.84
N ARG A 71 3.95 11.64 -5.65
CA ARG A 71 4.41 12.97 -5.28
C ARG A 71 5.84 12.86 -4.74
N PRO A 72 6.79 13.68 -5.22
CA PRO A 72 8.16 13.70 -4.72
C PRO A 72 8.31 14.60 -3.48
N GLY A 73 9.47 14.57 -2.84
CA GLY A 73 9.86 15.48 -1.75
C GLY A 73 9.79 14.86 -0.36
N SER A 74 9.66 15.67 0.69
CA SER A 74 9.76 15.21 2.10
C SER A 74 8.66 14.22 2.53
N HIS A 75 7.57 14.15 1.76
CA HIS A 75 6.49 13.18 1.94
C HIS A 75 6.28 12.38 0.65
N CYS A 76 7.39 11.92 0.06
CA CYS A 76 7.35 11.22 -1.20
C CYS A 76 6.54 9.92 -1.14
N GLY A 77 5.94 9.57 -2.28
CA GLY A 77 5.27 8.30 -2.48
C GLY A 77 3.86 8.43 -3.07
N THR A 78 3.16 7.32 -3.02
CA THR A 78 1.75 7.17 -3.42
C THR A 78 0.84 7.06 -2.20
N ALA A 79 -0.48 7.10 -2.40
CA ALA A 79 -1.44 6.83 -1.33
C ALA A 79 -1.17 5.50 -0.60
N LEU A 80 -0.69 4.48 -1.31
CA LEU A 80 -0.34 3.18 -0.73
C LEU A 80 0.88 3.25 0.21
N HIS A 81 1.88 4.08 -0.10
CA HIS A 81 3.03 4.29 0.80
C HIS A 81 2.59 4.90 2.12
N HIS A 82 1.71 5.91 2.06
CA HIS A 82 1.20 6.57 3.26
C HIS A 82 0.34 5.63 4.12
N ALA A 83 -0.59 4.89 3.50
CA ALA A 83 -1.42 3.92 4.20
C ALA A 83 -0.57 2.82 4.85
N ALA A 84 0.44 2.33 4.13
CA ALA A 84 1.36 1.32 4.63
C ALA A 84 2.22 1.81 5.80
N LYS A 85 2.83 3.00 5.68
CA LYS A 85 3.62 3.65 6.75
C LYS A 85 2.80 3.88 8.03
N LYS A 86 1.50 4.14 7.88
CA LYS A 86 0.55 4.37 8.98
C LYS A 86 -0.11 3.11 9.53
N GLY A 87 0.12 1.93 8.94
CA GLY A 87 -0.47 0.69 9.42
C GLY A 87 -1.96 0.53 9.12
N LEU A 88 -2.51 1.29 8.16
CA LEU A 88 -3.95 1.32 7.87
C LEU A 88 -4.36 0.14 6.99
N GLN A 89 -4.53 -1.04 7.58
CA GLN A 89 -4.81 -2.29 6.86
C GLN A 89 -6.03 -2.19 5.93
N GLN A 90 -7.16 -1.66 6.40
CA GLN A 90 -8.37 -1.54 5.58
C GLN A 90 -8.15 -0.64 4.36
N THR A 91 -7.49 0.50 4.55
CA THR A 91 -7.13 1.44 3.47
C THR A 91 -6.17 0.79 2.46
N VAL A 92 -5.19 0.02 2.94
CA VAL A 92 -4.28 -0.75 2.07
C VAL A 92 -5.07 -1.75 1.22
N HIS A 93 -5.99 -2.51 1.81
CA HIS A 93 -6.85 -3.43 1.06
C HIS A 93 -7.68 -2.70 0.01
N LEU A 94 -8.29 -1.56 0.36
CA LEU A 94 -9.05 -0.72 -0.55
C LEU A 94 -8.18 -0.28 -1.75
N LEU A 95 -7.02 0.32 -1.49
CA LEU A 95 -6.13 0.81 -2.54
C LEU A 95 -5.68 -0.31 -3.48
N LEU A 96 -5.25 -1.46 -2.93
CA LEU A 96 -4.87 -2.61 -3.75
C LEU A 96 -6.07 -3.12 -4.56
N SER A 97 -7.29 -3.07 -4.00
CA SER A 97 -8.55 -3.46 -4.67
C SER A 97 -8.88 -2.62 -5.88
N HIS A 98 -8.41 -1.38 -5.90
CA HIS A 98 -8.58 -0.44 -6.99
C HIS A 98 -7.30 -0.23 -7.81
N GLY A 99 -6.38 -1.20 -7.82
CA GLY A 99 -5.25 -1.22 -8.74
C GLY A 99 -4.06 -0.35 -8.31
N ALA A 100 -3.91 -0.07 -7.02
CA ALA A 100 -2.66 0.50 -6.51
C ALA A 100 -1.49 -0.43 -6.86
N ASN A 101 -0.43 0.14 -7.43
CA ASN A 101 0.79 -0.57 -7.77
C ASN A 101 1.74 -0.60 -6.55
N PRO A 102 1.97 -1.75 -5.93
CA PRO A 102 2.85 -1.86 -4.76
C PRO A 102 4.34 -1.85 -5.09
N PHE A 103 4.72 -1.87 -6.37
CA PHE A 103 6.12 -1.89 -6.82
C PHE A 103 6.69 -0.50 -7.11
N ILE A 104 5.90 0.57 -6.97
CA ILE A 104 6.42 1.94 -7.12
C ILE A 104 7.34 2.21 -5.91
N PRO A 105 8.63 2.54 -6.11
CA PRO A 105 9.49 3.01 -5.03
C PRO A 105 9.22 4.50 -4.76
N ASN A 106 9.34 4.91 -3.49
CA ASN A 106 9.41 6.32 -3.12
C ASN A 106 10.83 6.90 -3.35
N ASP A 107 11.04 8.18 -3.05
CA ASP A 107 12.35 8.85 -3.26
C ASP A 107 13.46 8.25 -2.37
N ASP A 108 13.10 7.55 -1.29
CA ASP A 108 14.04 6.81 -0.42
C ASP A 108 14.30 5.37 -0.93
N CYS A 109 13.90 5.06 -2.17
CA CYS A 109 13.97 3.73 -2.77
C CYS A 109 13.16 2.64 -2.04
N ASN A 110 12.20 3.00 -1.21
CA ASN A 110 11.34 2.06 -0.49
C ASN A 110 9.98 1.92 -1.18
N THR A 111 9.55 0.68 -1.39
CA THR A 111 8.18 0.31 -1.73
C THR A 111 7.25 0.42 -0.51
N ALA A 112 5.94 0.42 -0.76
CA ALA A 112 4.96 0.37 0.33
C ALA A 112 5.13 -0.87 1.23
N LEU A 113 5.55 -2.01 0.69
CA LEU A 113 5.84 -3.22 1.46
C LEU A 113 7.04 -3.03 2.39
N GLU A 114 8.12 -2.43 1.89
CA GLU A 114 9.33 -2.17 2.68
C GLU A 114 9.04 -1.19 3.82
N LEU A 115 8.27 -0.13 3.58
CA LEU A 115 7.83 0.79 4.64
C LEU A 115 6.98 0.08 5.71
N ALA A 116 6.07 -0.82 5.31
CA ALA A 116 5.26 -1.58 6.27
C ALA A 116 6.12 -2.52 7.13
N ARG A 117 7.15 -3.16 6.54
CA ARG A 117 8.11 -4.01 7.24
C ARG A 117 8.97 -3.21 8.20
N GLU A 118 9.52 -2.08 7.76
CA GLU A 118 10.34 -1.19 8.59
C GLU A 118 9.58 -0.70 9.82
N LYS A 119 8.28 -0.40 9.68
CA LYS A 119 7.42 0.04 10.78
C LYS A 119 6.80 -1.10 11.60
N GLY A 120 7.02 -2.36 11.23
CA GLY A 120 6.51 -3.52 11.97
C GLY A 120 4.99 -3.75 11.81
N HIS A 121 4.36 -3.21 10.77
CA HIS A 121 2.92 -3.31 10.55
C HIS A 121 2.54 -4.67 9.93
N VAL A 122 2.62 -5.73 10.74
CA VAL A 122 2.47 -7.14 10.30
C VAL A 122 1.19 -7.37 9.48
N ASN A 123 0.06 -6.78 9.88
CA ASN A 123 -1.21 -6.95 9.17
C ASN A 123 -1.20 -6.29 7.78
N VAL A 124 -0.51 -5.15 7.62
CA VAL A 124 -0.32 -4.50 6.32
C VAL A 124 0.63 -5.32 5.45
N VAL A 125 1.73 -5.82 6.02
CA VAL A 125 2.68 -6.69 5.31
C VAL A 125 1.91 -7.89 4.73
N ARG A 126 1.11 -8.57 5.57
CA ARG A 126 0.25 -9.68 5.13
C ARG A 126 -0.75 -9.28 4.05
N ALA A 127 -1.37 -8.11 4.17
CA ALA A 127 -2.32 -7.60 3.18
C ALA A 127 -1.67 -7.39 1.80
N ILE A 128 -0.48 -6.80 1.76
CA ILE A 128 0.27 -6.56 0.51
C ILE A 128 0.81 -7.89 -0.03
N GLU A 129 1.40 -8.73 0.81
CA GLU A 129 1.95 -10.02 0.40
C GLU A 129 0.87 -10.96 -0.12
N GLY A 130 -0.29 -11.06 0.54
CA GLY A 130 -1.40 -11.87 0.05
C GLY A 130 -1.96 -11.41 -1.30
N ARG A 131 -1.77 -10.13 -1.65
CA ARG A 131 -2.13 -9.58 -2.96
C ARG A 131 -1.10 -9.92 -4.04
N LEU A 132 0.16 -10.04 -3.64
CA LEU A 132 1.32 -10.16 -4.53
C LEU A 132 1.87 -11.57 -4.67
N CYS A 133 1.57 -12.45 -3.71
CA CYS A 133 2.23 -13.74 -3.61
C CYS A 133 1.96 -14.59 -4.84
N LEU A 134 3.04 -15.13 -5.42
CA LEU A 134 2.96 -16.18 -6.43
C LEU A 134 2.68 -17.53 -5.75
N PHE A 135 3.15 -17.68 -4.52
CA PHE A 135 2.95 -18.85 -3.69
C PHE A 135 2.91 -18.43 -2.22
N CYS A 136 1.95 -18.95 -1.46
CA CYS A 136 1.95 -18.93 -0.01
C CYS A 136 1.55 -20.31 0.50
N GLY A 137 2.36 -20.89 1.38
CA GLY A 137 2.12 -22.26 1.81
C GLY A 137 3.14 -22.78 2.80
N TRP A 138 2.75 -23.90 3.42
CA TRP A 138 3.66 -24.65 4.27
C TRP A 138 4.68 -25.41 3.42
N MET A 139 5.95 -25.22 3.73
CA MET A 139 7.07 -25.93 3.12
C MET A 139 7.77 -26.79 4.18
N ARG A 140 8.21 -27.98 3.77
CA ARG A 140 9.08 -28.86 4.54
C ARG A 140 10.08 -29.50 3.57
N GLU A 141 11.36 -29.32 3.82
CA GLU A 141 12.43 -29.97 3.07
C GLU A 141 12.69 -31.35 3.69
N ASN A 142 12.42 -32.43 2.93
CA ASN A 142 12.50 -33.81 3.43
C ASN A 142 13.80 -34.54 3.04
N TYR A 143 14.56 -34.02 2.08
CA TYR A 143 15.80 -34.63 1.57
C TYR A 143 16.90 -33.59 1.49
N ALA A 144 18.07 -33.94 2.05
CA ALA A 144 19.38 -33.26 2.09
C ALA A 144 19.39 -31.70 2.17
N PRO A 145 20.21 -31.13 3.06
CA PRO A 145 20.15 -29.70 3.43
C PRO A 145 20.67 -28.76 2.33
N ALA A 146 19.90 -28.50 1.28
CA ALA A 146 20.39 -27.72 0.14
C ALA A 146 19.74 -26.34 0.04
N PHE A 147 18.42 -26.27 0.16
CA PHE A 147 17.70 -25.02 -0.08
C PHE A 147 17.57 -24.19 1.20
N LEU A 148 16.99 -24.74 2.28
CA LEU A 148 16.87 -24.03 3.54
C LEU A 148 18.22 -23.89 4.25
N ASP A 149 19.17 -24.80 4.05
CA ASP A 149 20.51 -24.67 4.65
C ASP A 149 21.28 -23.47 4.09
N ALA A 150 21.11 -23.21 2.79
CA ALA A 150 21.76 -22.09 2.12
C ALA A 150 21.18 -20.73 2.50
N ILE A 151 19.88 -20.65 2.82
CA ILE A 151 19.18 -19.36 2.98
C ILE A 151 18.61 -19.12 4.39
N ALA A 152 18.36 -20.17 5.16
CA ALA A 152 17.75 -20.11 6.49
C ALA A 152 18.02 -21.38 7.35
N PRO A 153 19.29 -21.72 7.62
CA PRO A 153 19.68 -22.98 8.28
C PRO A 153 19.08 -23.16 9.69
N GLN A 154 18.65 -22.07 10.33
CA GLN A 154 17.98 -22.09 11.63
C GLN A 154 16.59 -22.77 11.62
N PHE A 155 15.98 -23.00 10.44
CA PHE A 155 14.62 -23.56 10.32
C PHE A 155 14.56 -25.00 9.79
N MET A 156 15.71 -25.67 9.68
CA MET A 156 15.89 -26.98 9.04
C MET A 156 15.05 -28.13 9.61
N THR A 157 14.60 -28.04 10.86
CA THR A 157 13.80 -29.09 11.52
C THR A 157 12.31 -28.78 11.55
N ARG A 158 11.88 -27.63 10.99
CA ARG A 158 10.52 -27.11 11.16
C ARG A 158 9.76 -27.06 9.83
N LYS A 159 8.46 -27.33 9.92
CA LYS A 159 7.51 -26.95 8.87
C LYS A 159 7.44 -25.41 8.91
N ILE A 160 7.87 -24.74 7.84
CA ILE A 160 7.87 -23.28 7.74
C ILE A 160 6.75 -22.81 6.83
N TRP A 161 6.28 -21.59 7.01
CA TRP A 161 5.44 -20.94 6.01
C TRP A 161 6.27 -19.99 5.19
N ALA A 162 6.28 -20.25 3.89
CA ALA A 162 7.01 -19.44 2.94
C ALA A 162 6.02 -18.67 2.07
N VAL A 163 6.33 -17.40 1.84
CA VAL A 163 5.64 -16.55 0.87
C VAL A 163 6.65 -16.16 -0.20
N VAL A 164 6.35 -16.49 -1.46
CA VAL A 164 7.19 -16.15 -2.62
C VAL A 164 6.59 -14.93 -3.30
N LEU A 165 7.38 -13.85 -3.34
CA LEU A 165 6.96 -12.55 -3.84
C LEU A 165 7.81 -12.15 -5.04
N PRO A 166 7.22 -11.55 -6.08
CA PRO A 166 8.01 -10.82 -7.07
C PRO A 166 8.54 -9.53 -6.44
N ARG A 167 9.77 -9.12 -6.81
CA ARG A 167 10.33 -7.82 -6.38
C ARG A 167 9.99 -6.68 -7.36
N GLU A 168 9.59 -7.02 -8.58
CA GLU A 168 9.34 -6.08 -9.67
C GLU A 168 8.12 -6.54 -10.47
N VAL A 169 7.49 -5.62 -11.21
CA VAL A 169 6.43 -5.96 -12.18
C VAL A 169 7.03 -6.88 -13.25
N ARG A 170 6.31 -7.96 -13.59
CA ARG A 170 6.73 -8.91 -14.64
C ARG A 170 6.90 -8.16 -15.97
N THR A 171 8.13 -8.14 -16.48
CA THR A 171 8.44 -7.67 -17.83
C THR A 171 8.96 -8.85 -18.67
N PRO A 172 8.61 -8.96 -19.97
CA PRO A 172 9.03 -10.10 -20.80
C PRO A 172 10.55 -10.18 -21.00
N THR A 173 11.25 -9.07 -20.80
CA THR A 173 12.65 -8.87 -21.18
C THR A 173 13.65 -9.10 -20.05
N ARG A 174 13.18 -9.30 -18.79
CA ARG A 174 14.05 -9.50 -17.63
C ARG A 174 13.62 -10.72 -16.83
N PRO A 175 14.58 -11.50 -16.28
CA PRO A 175 14.26 -12.61 -15.40
C PRO A 175 13.54 -12.11 -14.14
N LEU A 176 12.54 -12.86 -13.67
CA LEU A 176 11.79 -12.56 -12.45
C LEU A 176 12.73 -12.60 -11.24
N LYS A 177 12.90 -11.46 -10.58
CA LYS A 177 13.52 -11.41 -9.26
C LYS A 177 12.46 -11.76 -8.22
N LEU A 178 12.70 -12.86 -7.51
CA LEU A 178 11.83 -13.35 -6.46
C LEU A 178 12.47 -13.15 -5.09
N GLU A 179 11.64 -12.92 -4.10
CA GLU A 179 12.00 -12.89 -2.70
C GLU A 179 11.17 -13.94 -1.95
N ILE A 180 11.78 -14.57 -0.94
CA ILE A 180 11.13 -15.56 -0.10
C ILE A 180 11.08 -15.02 1.32
N ALA A 181 9.87 -14.74 1.80
CA ALA A 181 9.62 -14.40 3.19
C ALA A 181 9.29 -15.67 3.99
N ILE A 182 10.06 -15.95 5.05
CA ILE A 182 9.89 -17.12 5.90
C ILE A 182 9.27 -16.71 7.24
N TYR A 183 8.15 -17.33 7.58
CA TYR A 183 7.40 -17.10 8.81
C TYR A 183 7.47 -18.34 9.71
N PRO A 184 8.35 -18.34 10.74
CA PRO A 184 8.60 -19.53 11.56
C PRO A 184 7.58 -19.76 12.68
N GLU A 185 6.82 -18.73 13.08
CA GLU A 185 5.80 -18.83 14.13
C GLU A 185 4.44 -18.42 13.57
N LEU A 186 3.62 -19.44 13.34
CA LEU A 186 2.37 -19.32 12.61
C LEU A 186 1.18 -19.45 13.55
N GLN A 187 1.07 -18.57 14.53
CA GLN A 187 -0.09 -18.58 15.43
C GLN A 187 -1.30 -17.79 14.89
N VAL A 188 -1.19 -17.06 13.78
CA VAL A 188 -2.28 -16.15 13.32
C VAL A 188 -2.42 -16.14 11.79
N LEU A 189 -2.37 -17.31 11.16
CA LEU A 189 -2.48 -17.43 9.69
C LEU A 189 -3.72 -18.21 9.23
N ILE A 190 -4.53 -18.66 10.19
CA ILE A 190 -5.85 -19.22 9.96
C ILE A 190 -6.79 -18.59 10.98
N GLY A 191 -7.10 -17.31 10.78
CA GLY A 191 -8.29 -16.75 11.42
C GLY A 191 -9.49 -17.49 10.85
N THR A 192 -10.24 -18.12 11.75
CA THR A 192 -11.60 -18.65 11.59
C THR A 192 -12.49 -17.82 10.66
#